data_AF-A0A931HXI9-F1
#
_entry.id   AF-A0A931HXI9-F1
#
_cell.length_a   1.000
_cell.length_b   1.000
_cell.length_c   1.000
_cell.angle_alpha   90.00
_cell.angle_beta   90.00
_cell.angle_gamma   90.00
#
_symmetry.space_group_name_H-M   'P 1'
#
loop_
_entity.id
_entity.type
_entity.pdbx_description
1 polymer ?
#
loop_
_entity_poly.entity_id
_entity_poly.type
_entity_poly.pdbx_seq_one_letter_code
_entity_poly.pdbx_strand_id
1 'polypeptide(L)'
;MSQYLNRIEPEDVRFLIDLTELKEVVIDLLGDAASLVHVEVSYDQFQDPYDVTMIRPMVKLEEVSDFTEENRHTLLSSGFSIDKEPFDNGDYALKQIFGQEYTIVEANEDQEGAFFTVEMPYRAYVDLKQ
;
A
#
# COMPACT_ATOMS: atom_id res chain seq x y z
N MET A 1 -0.88 -19.06 -42.64
CA MET A 1 0.02 -17.89 -42.68
C MET A 1 -0.64 -16.74 -41.93
N SER A 2 0.00 -16.35 -40.82
CA SER A 2 -0.11 -15.09 -40.09
C SER A 2 -1.48 -14.70 -39.49
N GLN A 3 -1.88 -15.39 -38.41
CA GLN A 3 -2.81 -14.86 -37.40
C GLN A 3 -2.08 -14.04 -36.31
N TYR A 4 -0.92 -13.45 -36.64
CA TYR A 4 -0.25 -12.49 -35.78
C TYR A 4 -0.90 -11.11 -35.96
N LEU A 5 -2.17 -11.00 -35.60
CA LEU A 5 -2.69 -9.71 -35.17
C LEU A 5 -2.01 -9.44 -33.84
N ASN A 6 -0.91 -8.67 -33.90
CA ASN A 6 -0.20 -8.13 -32.76
C ASN A 6 -1.22 -7.49 -31.80
N ARG A 7 -1.66 -8.24 -30.79
CA ARG A 7 -2.10 -7.64 -29.54
C ARG A 7 -0.85 -7.02 -28.96
N ILE A 8 -0.74 -5.71 -29.08
CA ILE A 8 0.21 -4.94 -28.28
C ILE A 8 -0.40 -4.98 -26.88
N GLU A 9 -0.01 -5.98 -26.10
CA GLU A 9 -0.30 -5.98 -24.67
C GLU A 9 0.50 -4.84 -24.06
N PRO A 10 -0.10 -4.02 -23.18
CA PRO A 10 0.63 -2.97 -22.51
C PRO A 10 1.73 -3.58 -21.64
N GLU A 11 2.86 -2.89 -21.50
CA GLU A 11 3.97 -3.34 -20.65
C GLU A 11 3.59 -3.19 -19.17
N ASP A 12 3.08 -2.01 -18.80
CA ASP A 12 2.67 -1.66 -17.45
C ASP A 12 1.25 -1.09 -17.40
N VAL A 13 0.61 -1.24 -16.24
CA VAL A 13 -0.68 -0.64 -15.88
C VAL A 13 -0.44 0.37 -14.76
N ARG A 14 -1.08 1.54 -14.89
CA ARG A 14 -1.00 2.61 -13.90
C ARG A 14 -2.28 2.68 -13.07
N PHE A 15 -2.10 2.83 -11.77
CA PHE A 15 -3.16 3.07 -10.80
C PHE A 15 -2.90 4.38 -10.09
N LEU A 16 -3.98 5.08 -9.77
CA LEU A 16 -3.98 6.17 -8.81
C LEU A 16 -4.64 5.64 -7.55
N ILE A 17 -4.03 5.90 -6.40
CA ILE A 17 -4.59 5.55 -5.10
C ILE A 17 -4.38 6.71 -4.15
N ASP A 18 -5.48 7.20 -3.58
CA ASP A 18 -5.42 8.30 -2.63
C ASP A 18 -5.05 7.78 -1.24
N LEU A 19 -4.41 8.61 -0.41
CA LEU A 19 -4.09 8.19 0.96
C LEU A 19 -5.34 7.87 1.79
N THR A 20 -6.46 8.52 1.48
CA THR A 20 -7.76 8.22 2.09
C THR A 20 -8.23 6.83 1.71
N GLU A 21 -8.16 6.45 0.43
CA GLU A 21 -8.50 5.10 -0.02
C GLU A 21 -7.56 4.06 0.60
N LEU A 22 -6.25 4.36 0.67
CA LEU A 22 -5.29 3.47 1.33
C LEU A 22 -5.65 3.30 2.82
N LYS A 23 -6.04 4.37 3.51
CA LYS A 23 -6.48 4.30 4.91
C LYS A 23 -7.74 3.44 5.08
N GLU A 24 -8.71 3.55 4.18
CA GLU A 24 -9.91 2.71 4.20
C GLU A 24 -9.54 1.23 4.02
N VAL A 25 -8.66 0.91 3.08
CA VAL A 25 -8.16 -0.46 2.89
C VAL A 25 -7.43 -0.97 4.13
N VAL A 26 -6.58 -0.16 4.76
CA VAL A 26 -5.89 -0.54 6.00
C VAL A 26 -6.90 -0.85 7.12
N ILE A 27 -7.94 -0.03 7.26
CA ILE A 27 -9.01 -0.25 8.26
C ILE A 27 -9.74 -1.58 7.98
N ASP A 28 -10.06 -1.86 6.73
CA ASP A 28 -10.70 -3.12 6.33
C ASP A 28 -9.81 -4.33 6.60
N LEU A 29 -8.51 -4.23 6.33
CA LEU A 29 -7.53 -5.30 6.60
C LEU A 29 -7.30 -5.52 8.11
N LEU A 30 -7.40 -4.47 8.92
CA LEU A 30 -7.32 -4.58 10.38
C LEU A 30 -8.52 -5.32 10.98
N GLY A 31 -9.68 -5.29 10.32
CA GLY A 31 -10.89 -5.97 10.78
C GLY A 31 -11.27 -5.57 12.21
N ASP A 32 -11.44 -6.57 13.09
CA ASP A 32 -11.79 -6.34 14.50
C ASP A 32 -10.77 -5.46 15.24
N ALA A 33 -9.50 -5.48 14.82
CA ALA A 33 -8.42 -4.68 15.41
C ALA A 33 -8.53 -3.18 15.08
N ALA A 34 -9.32 -2.79 14.07
CA ALA A 34 -9.46 -1.39 13.67
C ALA A 34 -10.01 -0.50 14.80
N SER A 35 -10.82 -1.07 15.70
CA SER A 35 -11.35 -0.36 16.86
C SER A 35 -10.34 -0.12 17.98
N LEU A 36 -9.20 -0.83 17.94
CA LEU A 36 -8.16 -0.80 18.97
C LEU A 36 -7.10 0.27 18.68
N VAL A 37 -7.00 0.72 17.43
CA VAL A 37 -5.92 1.59 16.95
C VAL A 37 -6.45 2.79 16.16
N HIS A 38 -5.76 3.91 16.29
CA HIS A 38 -5.88 5.03 15.37
C HIS A 38 -4.91 4.82 14.20
N VAL A 39 -5.45 4.87 12.98
CA VAL A 39 -4.66 4.71 11.74
C VAL A 39 -4.34 6.08 11.17
N GLU A 40 -3.05 6.36 11.03
CA GLU A 40 -2.53 7.52 10.31
C GLU A 40 -1.76 7.02 9.08
N VAL A 41 -2.11 7.56 7.90
CA VAL A 41 -1.46 7.21 6.64
C VAL A 41 -0.77 8.45 6.09
N SER A 42 0.51 8.30 5.77
CA SER A 42 1.35 9.32 5.18
C SER A 42 2.34 8.68 4.21
N TYR A 43 3.33 9.44 3.76
CA TYR A 43 4.43 8.93 2.97
C TYR A 43 5.72 9.63 3.33
N ASP A 44 6.84 8.96 3.04
CA ASP A 44 8.17 9.55 3.10
C ASP A 44 8.81 9.51 1.71
N GLN A 45 9.66 10.50 1.43
CA GLN A 45 10.45 10.58 0.21
C GLN A 45 11.93 10.62 0.58
N PHE A 46 12.70 9.66 0.07
CA PHE A 46 14.13 9.60 0.31
C PHE A 46 14.88 9.36 -1.00
N GLN A 47 16.09 9.88 -1.08
CA GLN A 47 16.98 9.61 -2.21
C GLN A 47 17.78 8.35 -1.92
N ASP A 48 17.85 7.46 -2.91
CA ASP A 48 18.75 6.32 -2.86
C ASP A 48 20.21 6.75 -3.14
N PRO A 49 21.19 5.85 -3.00
CA PRO A 49 22.60 6.15 -3.30
C PRO A 49 22.90 6.54 -4.76
N TYR A 50 21.94 6.39 -5.67
CA TYR A 50 22.01 6.72 -7.09
C TYR A 50 21.24 8.00 -7.44
N ASP A 51 20.82 8.79 -6.43
CA ASP A 51 20.06 10.03 -6.59
C ASP A 51 18.66 9.82 -7.20
N VAL A 52 18.10 8.62 -7.03
CA VAL A 52 16.73 8.30 -7.42
C VAL A 52 15.81 8.56 -6.23
N THR A 53 14.81 9.42 -6.41
CA THR A 53 13.76 9.65 -5.42
C THR A 53 12.89 8.40 -5.29
N MET A 54 12.87 7.82 -4.10
CA MET A 54 12.00 6.71 -3.75
C MET A 54 10.91 7.21 -2.80
N ILE A 55 9.72 6.67 -2.99
CA ILE A 55 8.52 7.03 -2.24
C ILE A 55 8.10 5.82 -1.43
N ARG A 56 7.91 6.00 -0.13
CA ARG A 56 7.51 4.92 0.77
C ARG A 56 6.21 5.27 1.48
N PRO A 57 5.18 4.41 1.38
CA PRO A 57 3.95 4.60 2.14
C PRO A 57 4.22 4.34 3.61
N MET A 58 3.63 5.15 4.48
CA MET A 58 3.79 5.06 5.92
C MET A 58 2.41 4.84 6.53
N VAL A 59 2.23 3.72 7.22
CA VAL A 59 1.00 3.40 7.96
C VAL A 59 1.34 3.29 9.43
N LYS A 60 1.06 4.37 10.16
CA LYS A 60 1.30 4.46 11.59
C LYS A 60 0.04 4.04 12.34
N LEU A 61 0.23 3.18 13.34
CA LEU A 61 -0.83 2.72 14.22
C LEU A 61 -0.54 3.23 15.62
N GLU A 62 -1.51 3.95 16.19
CA GLU A 62 -1.45 4.45 17.57
C GLU A 62 -2.52 3.78 18.42
N GLU A 63 -2.19 3.39 19.65
CA GLU A 63 -3.15 2.77 20.55
C GLU A 63 -4.22 3.77 21.03
N VAL A 64 -5.49 3.35 21.04
CA VAL A 64 -6.61 4.20 21.50
C VAL A 64 -6.79 4.15 23.02
N SER A 65 -6.40 3.04 23.66
CA SER A 65 -6.54 2.81 25.11
C SER A 65 -5.59 1.70 25.59
N ASP A 66 -5.53 1.46 26.91
CA ASP A 66 -4.69 0.43 27.56
C ASP A 66 -4.64 -0.89 26.77
N PHE A 67 -3.56 -1.07 26.02
CA PHE A 67 -3.43 -2.12 25.03
C PHE A 67 -3.03 -3.43 25.71
N THR A 68 -3.99 -4.35 25.85
CA THR A 68 -3.75 -5.65 26.48
C THR A 68 -2.94 -6.57 25.56
N GLU A 69 -2.40 -7.66 26.11
CA GLU A 69 -1.72 -8.69 25.33
C GLU A 69 -2.65 -9.37 24.31
N GLU A 70 -3.94 -9.53 24.64
CA GLU A 70 -4.98 -10.04 23.74
C GLU A 70 -5.24 -9.11 22.56
N ASN A 71 -5.30 -7.80 22.81
CA ASN A 71 -5.42 -6.77 21.77
C ASN A 71 -4.21 -6.80 20.83
N ARG A 72 -3.01 -6.99 21.38
CA ARG A 72 -1.78 -7.14 20.59
C ARG A 72 -1.79 -8.38 19.72
N HIS A 73 -2.26 -9.51 20.24
CA HIS A 73 -2.39 -10.72 19.43
C HIS A 73 -3.40 -10.54 18.28
N THR A 74 -4.53 -9.89 18.57
CA THR A 74 -5.55 -9.58 17.56
C THR A 74 -4.98 -8.68 16.46
N LEU A 75 -4.25 -7.63 16.83
CA LEU A 75 -3.58 -6.77 15.85
C LEU A 75 -2.55 -7.55 15.01
N LEU A 76 -1.66 -8.31 15.64
CA LEU A 76 -0.63 -9.07 14.93
C LEU A 76 -1.23 -10.10 13.96
N SER A 77 -2.41 -10.65 14.29
CA SER A 77 -3.10 -11.59 13.41
C SER A 77 -3.59 -10.97 12.09
N SER A 78 -3.81 -9.65 12.06
CA SER A 78 -4.14 -8.90 10.83
C SER A 78 -2.93 -8.65 9.91
N GLY A 79 -1.71 -8.95 10.39
CA GLY A 79 -0.44 -8.69 9.71
C GLY A 79 0.19 -7.33 10.05
N PHE A 80 -0.56 -6.43 10.69
CA PHE A 80 -0.08 -5.14 11.15
C PHE A 80 0.54 -5.17 12.54
N SER A 81 1.34 -4.16 12.87
CA SER A 81 1.97 -4.02 14.18
C SER A 81 2.19 -2.56 14.56
N ILE A 82 1.92 -2.22 15.82
CA ILE A 82 2.29 -0.91 16.41
C ILE A 82 3.80 -0.85 16.68
N ASP A 83 4.42 -1.99 17.02
CA ASP A 83 5.85 -2.06 17.38
C ASP A 83 6.80 -2.04 16.16
N LYS A 84 6.25 -2.05 14.93
CA LYS A 84 7.04 -2.04 13.69
C LYS A 84 7.15 -0.62 13.14
N GLU A 85 8.12 -0.45 12.25
CA GLU A 85 8.24 0.79 11.50
C GLU A 85 6.97 1.03 10.65
N PRO A 86 6.47 2.28 10.55
CA PRO A 86 5.26 2.57 9.80
C PRO A 86 5.34 2.15 8.33
N PHE A 87 6.53 2.14 7.74
CA PHE A 87 6.70 1.69 6.37
C PHE A 87 6.48 0.18 6.19
N ASP A 88 6.75 -0.65 7.20
CA ASP A 88 6.51 -2.10 7.08
C ASP A 88 5.01 -2.36 6.93
N ASN A 89 4.19 -1.61 7.69
CA ASN A 89 2.74 -1.64 7.59
C ASN A 89 2.26 -1.09 6.23
N GLY A 90 2.89 -0.02 5.72
CA GLY A 90 2.58 0.55 4.41
C GLY A 90 2.88 -0.41 3.25
N ASP A 91 4.06 -1.03 3.27
CA ASP A 91 4.45 -2.04 2.29
C ASP A 91 3.54 -3.27 2.37
N TYR A 92 3.15 -3.68 3.57
CA TYR A 92 2.19 -4.77 3.76
C TYR A 92 0.83 -4.43 3.12
N ALA A 93 0.29 -3.24 3.40
CA ALA A 93 -0.98 -2.80 2.85
C ALA A 93 -0.96 -2.75 1.31
N LEU A 94 0.07 -2.15 0.71
CA LEU A 94 0.19 -2.09 -0.75
C LEU A 94 0.40 -3.48 -1.38
N LYS A 95 1.10 -4.40 -0.71
CA LYS A 95 1.21 -5.79 -1.18
C LYS A 95 -0.13 -6.51 -1.22
N GLN A 96 -1.05 -6.21 -0.30
CA GLN A 96 -2.40 -6.77 -0.34
C GLN A 96 -3.22 -6.23 -1.53
N ILE A 97 -2.98 -4.98 -1.93
CA ILE A 97 -3.71 -4.32 -3.03
C ILE A 97 -3.14 -4.71 -4.40
N PHE A 98 -1.81 -4.65 -4.55
CA PHE A 98 -1.13 -4.71 -5.85
C PHE A 98 -0.27 -5.96 -6.04
N GLY A 99 -0.17 -6.83 -5.03
CA GLY A 99 0.71 -8.00 -5.06
C GLY A 99 2.17 -7.65 -4.79
N GLN A 100 3.10 -8.51 -5.23
CA GLN A 100 4.54 -8.32 -4.97
C GLN A 100 5.25 -7.46 -6.03
N GLU A 101 4.67 -7.31 -7.22
CA GLU A 101 5.27 -6.64 -8.36
C GLU A 101 4.59 -5.29 -8.61
N TYR A 102 4.88 -4.30 -7.78
CA TYR A 102 4.44 -2.91 -7.99
C TYR A 102 5.57 -1.92 -7.72
N THR A 103 5.44 -0.70 -8.23
CA THR A 103 6.33 0.42 -7.95
C THR A 103 5.54 1.70 -7.80
N ILE A 104 5.79 2.45 -6.74
CA ILE A 104 5.25 3.81 -6.59
C ILE A 104 6.19 4.75 -7.35
N VAL A 105 5.69 5.36 -8.42
CA VAL A 105 6.48 6.23 -9.29
C VAL A 105 6.38 7.70 -8.89
N GLU A 106 5.27 8.09 -8.28
CA GLU A 106 5.04 9.48 -7.88
C GLU A 106 4.08 9.58 -6.69
N ALA A 107 4.25 10.62 -5.89
CA ALA A 107 3.32 11.06 -4.86
C ALA A 107 3.04 12.54 -5.11
N ASN A 108 1.77 12.87 -5.31
CA ASN A 108 1.32 14.21 -5.58
C ASN A 108 0.32 14.63 -4.50
N GLU A 109 0.18 15.94 -4.27
CA GLU A 109 -0.83 16.52 -3.38
C GLU A 109 -1.74 17.43 -4.19
N ASP A 110 -3.05 17.27 -4.00
CA ASP A 110 -4.06 18.16 -4.56
C ASP A 110 -5.02 18.70 -3.47
N GLN A 111 -6.21 19.17 -3.86
CA GLN A 111 -7.18 19.76 -2.93
C GLN A 111 -7.92 18.70 -2.09
N GLU A 112 -7.89 17.45 -2.52
CA GLU A 112 -8.60 16.32 -1.89
C GLU A 112 -7.65 15.47 -1.03
N GLY A 113 -6.35 15.54 -1.29
CA GLY A 113 -5.32 14.98 -0.42
C GLY A 113 -4.08 14.59 -1.21
N ALA A 114 -3.22 13.78 -0.59
CA ALA A 114 -2.12 13.16 -1.30
C ALA A 114 -2.57 11.87 -1.99
N PHE A 115 -1.98 11.58 -3.15
CA PHE A 115 -2.22 10.36 -3.91
C PHE A 115 -0.95 9.81 -4.52
N PHE A 116 -0.90 8.49 -4.70
CA PHE A 116 0.19 7.79 -5.33
C PHE A 116 -0.14 7.44 -6.77
N THR A 117 0.86 7.55 -7.65
CA THR A 117 0.86 6.85 -8.93
C THR A 117 1.63 5.54 -8.76
N VAL A 118 0.95 4.42 -8.97
CA VAL A 118 1.51 3.07 -8.84
C VAL A 118 1.54 2.41 -10.21
N GLU A 119 2.69 1.87 -10.57
CA GLU A 119 2.88 1.06 -11.78
C GLU A 119 2.99 -0.42 -11.42
N MET A 120 2.39 -1.25 -12.25
CA MET A 120 2.42 -2.71 -12.12
C MET A 120 2.61 -3.33 -13.51
N PRO A 121 3.49 -4.34 -13.67
CA PRO A 121 3.59 -5.07 -14.93
C PRO A 121 2.24 -5.67 -15.33
N TYR A 122 1.85 -5.54 -16.60
CA TYR A 122 0.54 -6.02 -17.06
C TYR A 122 0.30 -7.51 -16.77
N ARG A 123 1.35 -8.33 -16.84
CA ARG A 123 1.29 -9.76 -16.46
C ARG A 123 0.83 -9.94 -15.01
N ALA A 124 1.36 -9.15 -14.08
CA ALA A 124 1.05 -9.24 -12.66
C ALA A 124 -0.40 -8.77 -12.41
N TYR A 125 -0.86 -7.76 -13.15
CA TYR A 125 -2.25 -7.33 -13.11
C TYR A 125 -3.22 -8.42 -13.57
N VAL A 126 -2.88 -9.14 -14.65
CA VAL A 126 -3.69 -10.24 -15.15
C VAL A 126 -3.74 -11.40 -14.16
N ASP A 127 -2.63 -11.72 -13.51
CA ASP A 127 -2.56 -12.78 -12.50
C ASP A 127 -3.36 -12.42 -11.23
N LEU A 128 -3.34 -11.15 -10.81
CA LEU A 128 -4.11 -10.65 -9.66
C LEU A 128 -5.63 -10.71 -9.89
N LYS A 129 -6.09 -10.67 -11.14
CA LYS A 129 -7.51 -10.66 -11.53
C LYS A 129 -8.14 -12.06 -11.62
N GLN A 130 -7.34 -13.13 -11.63
CA GLN A 130 -7.80 -14.53 -11.78
C GLN A 130 -8.10 -15.19 -10.44
#